data_AF-A0A3R6QCI8-F1
#
_entry.id   AF-A0A3R6QCI8-F1
#
_cell.length_a   1.000
_cell.length_b   1.000
_cell.length_c   1.000
_cell.angle_alpha   90.00
_cell.angle_beta   90.00
_cell.angle_gamma   90.00
#
_symmetry.space_group_name_H-M   'P 1'
#
loop_
_entity.id
_entity.type
_entity.pdbx_description
1 polymer ?
#
loop_
_entity_poly.entity_id
_entity_poly.type
_entity_poly.pdbx_seq_one_letter_code
_entity_poly.pdbx_strand_id
1 'polypeptide(L)'
;MDKTEKLFQYKPGDNLPFGVTKVADGVQFAVSIPHGRECYLNLYRTGQKRPACRIHLTREFRRGCVYFVKITGCPEIQNDKSVADILSQGYEYMYEVDGKEFVDPYAAVIHGRERWGKRVGKACAAEESVSRNLTGRMTVL
;
A
#
# COMPACT_ATOMS: atom_id res chain seq x y z
N MET A 1 19.83 13.80 -6.08
CA MET A 1 19.67 14.21 -4.66
C MET A 1 18.21 13.99 -4.31
N ASP A 2 17.94 12.72 -4.03
CA ASP A 2 16.64 12.08 -4.12
C ASP A 2 15.89 12.29 -2.82
N LYS A 3 15.27 13.47 -2.68
CA LYS A 3 14.42 13.88 -1.55
C LYS A 3 13.09 13.10 -1.48
N THR A 4 13.07 11.83 -1.88
CA THR A 4 11.87 10.99 -1.90
C THR A 4 11.80 10.06 -0.69
N GLU A 5 12.90 9.92 0.07
CA GLU A 5 13.06 8.81 1.01
C GLU A 5 12.43 9.00 2.40
N LYS A 6 11.98 10.19 2.80
CA LYS A 6 11.40 10.40 4.14
C LYS A 6 10.20 11.35 4.16
N LEU A 7 9.16 11.02 3.38
CA LEU A 7 7.83 11.63 3.55
C LEU A 7 7.09 11.08 4.77
N PHE A 8 7.49 9.96 5.34
CA PHE A 8 6.84 9.40 6.52
C PHE A 8 7.89 8.92 7.52
N GLN A 9 7.63 9.15 8.80
CA GLN A 9 8.34 8.52 9.89
C GLN A 9 7.68 7.19 10.19
N TYR A 10 8.48 6.13 10.21
CA TYR A 10 8.01 4.78 10.48
C TYR A 10 8.97 4.07 11.43
N LYS A 11 8.44 3.13 12.22
CA LYS A 11 9.19 2.30 13.16
C LYS A 11 8.62 0.87 13.14
N PRO A 12 9.41 -0.14 13.56
CA PRO A 12 8.87 -1.48 13.78
C PRO A 12 7.74 -1.40 14.81
N GLY A 13 6.57 -1.90 14.43
CA GLY A 13 5.38 -1.98 15.28
C GLY A 13 5.18 -3.38 15.85
N ASP A 14 3.93 -3.71 16.14
CA ASP A 14 3.53 -5.06 16.50
C ASP A 14 3.15 -5.88 15.26
N ASN A 15 3.30 -7.20 15.35
CA ASN A 15 2.92 -8.14 14.29
C ASN A 15 1.41 -8.44 14.25
N LEU A 16 0.64 -7.87 15.18
CA LEU A 16 -0.80 -8.02 15.32
C LEU A 16 -1.44 -6.68 15.73
N PRO A 17 -2.71 -6.44 15.39
CA PRO A 17 -3.58 -7.27 14.53
C PRO A 17 -3.16 -7.21 13.04
N PHE A 18 -3.63 -8.17 12.24
CA PHE A 18 -3.39 -8.19 10.79
C PHE A 18 -4.22 -7.12 10.05
N GLY A 19 -3.74 -6.75 8.87
CA GLY A 19 -4.26 -5.66 8.05
C GLY A 19 -3.75 -4.31 8.51
N VAL A 20 -4.58 -3.29 8.31
CA VAL A 20 -4.24 -1.92 8.65
C VAL A 20 -5.11 -1.47 9.81
N THR A 21 -4.49 -0.92 10.85
CA THR A 21 -5.17 -0.57 12.10
C THR A 21 -4.74 0.81 12.59
N LYS A 22 -5.72 1.63 12.98
CA LYS A 22 -5.50 2.93 13.64
C LYS A 22 -4.98 2.69 15.06
N VAL A 23 -3.81 3.27 15.37
CA VAL A 23 -3.21 3.26 16.71
C VAL A 23 -3.08 4.68 17.23
N ALA A 24 -2.97 4.87 18.55
CA ALA A 24 -2.87 6.21 19.14
C ALA A 24 -1.70 7.04 18.57
N ASP A 25 -0.62 6.35 18.19
CA ASP A 25 0.62 6.92 17.67
C ASP A 25 0.67 6.95 16.13
N GLY A 26 -0.43 6.67 15.42
CA GLY A 26 -0.51 6.68 13.95
C GLY A 26 -1.24 5.48 13.33
N VAL A 27 -0.63 4.81 12.36
CA VAL A 27 -1.23 3.65 11.67
C VAL A 27 -0.26 2.48 11.65
N GLN A 28 -0.74 1.30 12.01
CA GLN A 28 0.01 0.07 11.92
C GLN A 28 -0.46 -0.75 10.72
N PHE A 29 0.50 -1.31 10.01
CA PHE A 29 0.33 -2.22 8.89
C PHE A 29 0.92 -3.57 9.29
N ALA A 30 0.17 -4.65 9.11
CA ALA A 30 0.65 -6.00 9.35
C ALA A 30 0.07 -6.97 8.30
N VAL A 31 0.93 -7.59 7.50
CA VAL A 31 0.50 -8.49 6.40
C VAL A 31 1.24 -9.82 6.48
N SER A 32 0.52 -10.91 6.21
CA SER A 32 1.11 -12.24 6.13
C SER A 32 1.48 -12.58 4.70
N ILE A 33 2.79 -12.74 4.45
CA ILE A 33 3.36 -13.06 3.13
C ILE A 33 4.24 -14.31 3.29
N PRO A 34 3.74 -15.51 2.92
CA PRO A 34 4.41 -16.78 3.20
C PRO A 34 5.71 -17.01 2.41
N HIS A 35 5.83 -16.44 1.21
CA HIS A 35 6.96 -16.71 0.30
C HIS A 35 7.70 -15.43 -0.15
N GLY A 36 7.49 -14.30 0.52
CA GLY A 36 8.15 -13.04 0.18
C GLY A 36 9.61 -13.05 0.63
N ARG A 37 10.53 -12.73 -0.29
CA ARG A 37 11.93 -12.45 0.05
C ARG A 37 12.13 -10.97 0.32
N GLU A 38 11.61 -10.14 -0.56
CA GLU A 38 11.67 -8.68 -0.49
C GLU A 38 10.26 -8.12 -0.54
N CYS A 39 9.94 -7.23 0.39
CA CYS A 39 8.62 -6.62 0.50
C CYS A 39 8.77 -5.11 0.63
N TYR A 40 8.03 -4.38 -0.19
CA TYR A 40 7.96 -2.93 -0.14
C TYR A 40 6.52 -2.51 0.15
N LEU A 41 6.36 -1.54 1.03
CA LEU A 41 5.11 -0.81 1.22
C LEU A 41 5.18 0.48 0.41
N ASN A 42 4.37 0.57 -0.64
CA ASN A 42 4.26 1.73 -1.49
C ASN A 42 3.03 2.54 -1.08
N LEU A 43 3.24 3.78 -0.66
CA LEU A 43 2.18 4.75 -0.37
C LEU A 43 2.01 5.69 -1.54
N TYR A 44 0.78 5.82 -2.01
CA TYR A 44 0.38 6.71 -3.09
C TYR A 44 -0.52 7.80 -2.51
N ARG A 45 -0.32 9.04 -2.94
CA ARG A 45 -1.31 10.08 -2.68
C ARG A 45 -2.53 9.81 -3.56
N THR A 46 -3.73 9.93 -3.01
CA THR A 46 -4.97 9.65 -3.75
C THR A 46 -4.98 10.38 -5.11
N GLY A 47 -5.17 9.63 -6.18
CA GLY A 47 -5.16 10.15 -7.56
C GLY A 47 -3.79 10.28 -8.24
N GLN A 48 -2.67 10.05 -7.54
CA GLN A 48 -1.33 10.07 -8.13
C GLN A 48 -0.89 8.70 -8.66
N LYS A 49 -0.27 8.68 -9.84
CA LYS A 49 0.26 7.44 -10.44
C LYS A 49 1.58 6.96 -9.80
N ARG A 50 2.38 7.87 -9.26
CA ARG A 50 3.69 7.56 -8.67
C ARG A 50 3.57 7.37 -7.16
N PRO A 51 4.32 6.42 -6.57
CA PRO A 51 4.37 6.29 -5.12
C PRO A 51 5.01 7.55 -4.55
N ALA A 52 4.36 8.15 -3.56
CA ALA A 52 4.90 9.26 -2.79
C ALA A 52 6.02 8.75 -1.88
N CYS A 53 5.82 7.58 -1.27
CA CYS A 53 6.79 6.95 -0.40
C CYS A 53 6.87 5.45 -0.68
N ARG A 54 8.09 4.92 -0.67
CA ARG A 54 8.37 3.48 -0.79
C ARG A 54 9.20 3.08 0.42
N ILE A 55 8.63 2.20 1.24
CA ILE A 55 9.25 1.72 2.47
C ILE A 55 9.70 0.29 2.25
N HIS A 56 10.99 0.02 2.38
CA HIS A 56 11.52 -1.34 2.28
C HIS A 56 11.33 -2.06 3.62
N LEU A 57 10.48 -3.09 3.64
CA LEU A 57 10.24 -3.94 4.80
C LEU A 57 11.31 -5.02 4.87
N THR A 58 12.44 -4.65 5.47
CA THR A 58 13.57 -5.57 5.71
C THR A 58 13.25 -6.59 6.80
N ARG A 59 14.23 -7.45 7.13
CA ARG A 59 14.09 -8.47 8.18
C ARG A 59 13.74 -7.91 9.57
N GLU A 60 14.03 -6.64 9.85
CA GLU A 60 13.69 -5.99 11.12
C GLU A 60 12.18 -5.76 11.27
N PHE A 61 11.49 -5.58 10.13
CA PHE A 61 10.05 -5.40 10.02
C PHE A 61 9.33 -6.73 9.74
N ARG A 62 10.00 -7.85 9.96
CA ARG A 62 9.48 -9.19 9.64
C ARG A 62 9.65 -10.13 10.82
N ARG A 63 8.58 -10.85 11.17
CA ARG A 63 8.61 -11.98 12.09
C ARG A 63 7.98 -13.19 11.42
N GLY A 64 8.80 -14.20 11.12
CA GLY A 64 8.36 -15.40 10.42
C GLY A 64 7.89 -15.07 9.00
N CYS A 65 6.58 -15.20 8.75
CA CYS A 65 5.92 -14.85 7.49
C CYS A 65 5.13 -13.54 7.57
N VAL A 66 5.20 -12.81 8.71
CA VAL A 66 4.43 -11.60 8.93
C VAL A 66 5.33 -10.39 8.82
N TYR A 67 4.97 -9.46 7.94
CA TYR A 67 5.60 -8.16 7.81
C TYR A 67 4.78 -7.13 8.57
N PHE A 68 5.43 -6.26 9.32
CA PHE A 68 4.77 -5.24 10.12
C PHE A 68 5.54 -3.93 10.13
N VAL A 69 4.84 -2.82 9.99
CA VAL A 69 5.41 -1.48 10.08
C VAL A 69 4.40 -0.53 10.67
N LYS A 70 4.87 0.40 11.51
CA LYS A 70 4.03 1.44 12.10
C LYS A 70 4.48 2.80 11.60
N ILE A 71 3.56 3.53 10.99
CA ILE A 71 3.76 4.90 10.52
C ILE A 71 3.30 5.85 11.62
N THR A 72 4.23 6.66 12.13
CA THR A 72 4.01 7.51 13.31
C THR A 72 4.06 8.99 13.01
N GLY A 73 4.52 9.39 11.82
CA GLY A 73 4.65 10.80 11.49
C GLY A 73 4.62 11.05 10.00
N CYS A 74 4.11 12.22 9.63
CA CYS A 74 4.16 12.78 8.30
C CYS A 74 4.57 14.25 8.44
N PRO A 75 5.58 14.76 7.72
CA PRO A 75 5.97 16.16 7.78
C PRO A 75 4.92 17.09 7.13
N GLU A 76 3.94 16.55 6.40
CA GLU A 76 2.79 17.30 5.86
C GLU A 76 1.67 17.52 6.91
N ILE A 77 1.87 17.10 8.17
CA ILE A 77 1.00 17.45 9.31
C ILE A 77 1.21 18.93 9.64
N GLN A 78 0.62 19.80 8.84
CA GLN A 78 0.55 21.25 9.10
C GLN A 78 -0.79 21.67 9.71
N ASN A 79 -1.70 20.71 9.96
CA ASN A 79 -3.02 20.96 10.52
C ASN A 79 -3.26 20.01 11.70
N ASP A 80 -4.17 20.36 12.61
CA ASP A 80 -4.67 19.61 13.78
C ASP A 80 -5.25 18.20 13.51
N LYS A 81 -4.82 17.52 12.43
CA LYS A 81 -5.28 16.18 12.03
C LYS A 81 -4.25 15.13 12.41
N SER A 82 -4.73 13.98 12.90
CA SER A 82 -3.85 12.85 13.22
C SER A 82 -3.28 12.20 11.95
N VAL A 83 -2.12 11.54 12.08
CA VAL A 83 -1.49 10.77 10.99
C VAL A 83 -2.47 9.77 10.37
N ALA A 84 -3.28 9.13 11.21
CA ALA A 84 -4.27 8.16 10.74
C ALA A 84 -5.33 8.82 9.86
N ASP A 85 -5.85 9.99 10.22
CA ASP A 85 -6.89 10.65 9.43
C ASP A 85 -6.34 11.12 8.07
N ILE A 86 -5.09 11.60 8.05
CA ILE A 86 -4.41 11.99 6.81
C ILE A 86 -4.22 10.78 5.90
N LEU A 87 -3.69 9.68 6.43
CA LEU A 87 -3.45 8.46 5.65
C LEU A 87 -4.76 7.85 5.14
N SER A 88 -5.82 7.85 5.96
CA SER A 88 -7.13 7.29 5.59
C SER A 88 -7.81 8.10 4.48
N GLN A 89 -7.73 9.43 4.53
CA GLN A 89 -8.45 10.31 3.60
C GLN A 89 -7.66 10.62 2.32
N GLY A 90 -6.33 10.66 2.41
CA GLY A 90 -5.48 11.23 1.36
C GLY A 90 -4.46 10.26 0.77
N TYR A 91 -4.37 9.04 1.29
CA TYR A 91 -3.38 8.06 0.84
C TYR A 91 -3.98 6.68 0.58
N GLU A 92 -3.42 6.06 -0.44
CA GLU A 92 -3.64 4.68 -0.82
C GLU A 92 -2.33 3.91 -0.58
N TYR A 93 -2.42 2.61 -0.35
CA TYR A 93 -1.24 1.76 -0.22
C TYR A 93 -1.30 0.55 -1.15
N MET A 94 -0.12 0.01 -1.43
CA MET A 94 0.07 -1.23 -2.17
C MET A 94 1.33 -1.94 -1.64
N TYR A 95 1.27 -3.26 -1.50
CA TYR A 95 2.48 -4.03 -1.24
C TYR A 95 3.12 -4.45 -2.56
N GLU A 96 4.44 -4.57 -2.55
CA GLU A 96 5.21 -5.13 -3.66
C GLU A 96 6.12 -6.22 -3.10
N VAL A 97 5.94 -7.44 -3.57
CA VAL A 97 6.66 -8.63 -3.11
C VAL A 97 7.44 -9.21 -4.28
N ASP A 98 8.75 -9.33 -4.14
CA ASP A 98 9.65 -9.82 -5.20
C ASP A 98 9.40 -9.10 -6.56
N GLY A 99 9.14 -7.78 -6.52
CA GLY A 99 8.87 -6.94 -7.69
C GLY A 99 7.46 -7.10 -8.30
N LYS A 100 6.55 -7.82 -7.63
CA LYS A 100 5.16 -7.98 -8.04
C LYS A 100 4.21 -7.27 -7.08
N GLU A 101 3.20 -6.62 -7.62
CA GLU A 101 2.13 -6.01 -6.85
C GLU A 101 1.35 -7.08 -6.06
N PHE A 102 1.26 -6.90 -4.74
CA PHE A 102 0.60 -7.80 -3.82
C PHE A 102 -0.54 -7.08 -3.10
N VAL A 103 -1.72 -7.70 -3.16
CA VAL A 103 -2.93 -7.19 -2.51
C VAL A 103 -2.99 -7.73 -1.09
N ASP A 104 -3.11 -6.85 -0.10
CA ASP A 104 -3.28 -7.28 1.29
C ASP A 104 -4.60 -8.03 1.45
N PRO A 105 -4.59 -9.33 1.82
CA PRO A 105 -5.81 -10.09 2.06
C PRO A 105 -6.65 -9.54 3.23
N TYR A 106 -6.05 -8.73 4.10
CA TYR A 106 -6.70 -8.09 5.24
C TYR A 106 -7.05 -6.61 4.98
N ALA A 107 -6.98 -6.16 3.73
CA ALA A 107 -7.37 -4.80 3.37
C ALA A 107 -8.85 -4.56 3.67
N ALA A 108 -9.15 -3.47 4.39
CA ALA A 108 -10.53 -3.08 4.69
C ALA A 108 -11.29 -2.66 3.43
N VAL A 109 -10.63 -1.89 2.55
CA VAL A 109 -11.22 -1.38 1.31
C VAL A 109 -10.21 -1.46 0.17
N ILE A 110 -10.63 -2.07 -0.94
CA ILE A 110 -9.84 -2.17 -2.18
C ILE A 110 -10.58 -1.39 -3.27
N HIS A 111 -9.96 -0.32 -3.76
CA HIS A 111 -10.48 0.49 -4.85
C HIS A 111 -9.94 -0.04 -6.17
N GLY A 112 -10.76 -0.83 -6.88
CA GLY A 112 -10.41 -1.36 -8.19
C GLY A 112 -11.64 -1.98 -8.83
N ARG A 113 -11.91 -1.63 -10.09
CA ARG A 113 -13.05 -2.20 -10.82
C ARG A 113 -12.65 -3.58 -11.32
N GLU A 114 -13.18 -4.63 -10.70
CA GLU A 114 -13.17 -5.95 -11.32
C GLU A 114 -13.99 -5.89 -12.61
N ARG A 115 -13.35 -6.10 -13.76
CA ARG A 115 -14.07 -6.67 -14.89
C ARG A 115 -14.29 -8.14 -14.55
N TRP A 116 -15.40 -8.45 -13.90
CA TRP A 116 -15.84 -9.83 -13.73
C TRP A 116 -16.29 -10.39 -15.08
N GLY A 117 -15.70 -11.51 -15.53
CA GLY A 117 -16.05 -12.18 -16.78
C GLY A 117 -15.67 -11.40 -18.05
N LYS A 118 -14.42 -11.53 -18.52
CA LYS A 118 -14.13 -11.29 -19.94
C LYS A 118 -14.78 -12.44 -20.73
N ARG A 119 -15.83 -12.14 -21.50
CA ARG A 119 -16.31 -13.07 -22.53
C ARG A 119 -15.16 -13.25 -23.52
N VAL A 120 -14.60 -14.46 -23.60
CA VAL A 120 -13.64 -14.82 -24.66
C VAL A 120 -14.44 -15.01 -25.95
N GLY A 121 -14.91 -13.90 -26.53
CA GLY A 121 -15.46 -13.89 -27.87
C GLY A 121 -14.31 -14.01 -28.86
N LYS A 122 -14.33 -15.04 -29.70
CA LYS A 122 -13.35 -15.25 -30.76
C LYS A 122 -13.21 -14.00 -31.65
N ALA A 123 -11.94 -13.67 -31.93
CA ALA A 123 -11.32 -12.75 -32.89
C ALA A 123 -12.19 -11.88 -33.83
N CYS A 124 -11.90 -10.57 -33.89
CA CYS A 124 -11.49 -9.84 -35.11
C CYS A 124 -11.09 -8.37 -34.80
N ALA A 125 -9.88 -7.99 -35.21
CA ALA A 125 -9.36 -6.65 -35.58
C ALA A 125 -9.55 -5.38 -34.70
N ALA A 126 -8.48 -4.57 -34.82
CA ALA A 126 -8.37 -3.11 -34.60
C ALA A 126 -8.10 -2.56 -33.19
N GLU A 127 -6.91 -1.95 -33.12
CA GLU A 127 -6.47 -0.79 -32.35
C GLU A 127 -7.40 -0.20 -31.28
N GLU A 128 -6.90 -0.16 -30.05
CA GLU A 128 -6.36 1.07 -29.45
C GLU A 128 -5.73 0.67 -28.11
N SER A 129 -4.41 0.75 -28.02
CA SER A 129 -3.66 0.46 -26.80
C SER A 129 -3.83 1.59 -25.79
N VAL A 130 -5.06 1.82 -25.31
CA VAL A 130 -5.26 2.61 -24.11
C VAL A 130 -4.71 1.77 -22.96
N SER A 131 -3.48 2.10 -22.56
CA SER A 131 -2.83 1.68 -21.31
C SER A 131 -3.70 2.16 -20.14
N ARG A 132 -4.82 1.45 -19.90
CA ARG A 132 -5.65 1.60 -18.73
C ARG A 132 -5.01 0.76 -17.64
N ASN A 133 -3.97 1.31 -17.02
CA ASN A 133 -3.36 0.73 -15.83
C ASN A 133 -4.42 0.65 -14.73
N LEU A 134 -5.02 -0.55 -14.64
CA LEU A 134 -5.99 -0.98 -13.64
C LEU A 134 -5.21 -1.37 -12.39
N THR A 135 -4.68 -0.40 -11.65
CA THR A 135 -4.14 -0.65 -10.31
C THR A 135 -5.29 -0.56 -9.32
N GLY A 136 -5.78 -1.72 -8.88
CA GLY A 136 -6.67 -1.79 -7.72
C GLY A 136 -5.85 -1.47 -6.47
N ARG A 137 -6.06 -0.31 -5.86
CA ARG A 137 -5.27 0.17 -4.71
C ARG A 137 -6.05 0.05 -3.41
N MET A 138 -5.39 -0.20 -2.30
CA MET A 138 -6.05 -0.26 -1.00
C MET A 138 -6.09 1.10 -0.33
N THR A 139 -7.21 1.40 0.33
CA THR A 139 -7.29 2.55 1.24
C THR A 139 -6.79 2.13 2.62
N VAL A 140 -6.05 3.02 3.27
CA VAL A 140 -5.37 2.75 4.53
C VAL A 140 -6.36 2.36 5.64
N LEU A 141 -7.49 3.06 5.80
CA LEU A 141 -8.56 2.72 6.77
C LEU A 141 -9.94 3.05 6.22
#